data_AF-A0A7S1Z8U2-F1
#
_entry.id   AF-A0A7S1Z8U2-F1
#
_cell.length_a   1.000
_cell.length_b   1.000
_cell.length_c   1.000
_cell.angle_alpha   90.00
_cell.angle_beta   90.00
_cell.angle_gamma   90.00
#
_symmetry.space_group_name_H-M   'P 1'
#
loop_
_entity.id
_entity.type
_entity.pdbx_description
1 polymer ?
#
loop_
_entity_poly.entity_id
_entity_poly.type
_entity_poly.pdbx_seq_one_letter_code
_entity_poly.pdbx_strand_id
1 'polypeptide(L)'
;MVLMEKPPGLYRKGLEALADVARSRNLTLFTGYHSAFCPCMNDMKRWVEENSISDVNIEWKESAAKWHPGQTWIMEETGLGVMDCLFNPFSILDELGIFTDEKCNGCSAVELVNSKLYLPRNWKSPIAGSSTFLFRDGSGGVSRKRQIIADYAWNYEG
;
A
#
# COMPACT_ATOMS: atom_id res chain seq x y z
N MET A 1 6.05 -20.83 13.24
CA MET A 1 5.97 -19.62 12.40
C MET A 1 4.53 -19.44 11.95
N VAL A 2 4.05 -18.20 11.88
CA VAL A 2 2.76 -17.84 11.29
C VAL A 2 3.04 -16.97 10.07
N LEU A 3 2.55 -17.43 8.90
CA LEU A 3 2.51 -16.66 7.66
C LEU A 3 1.12 -16.04 7.54
N MET A 4 1.04 -14.72 7.43
CA MET A 4 -0.20 -13.98 7.22
C MET A 4 -0.26 -13.48 5.79
N GLU A 5 -1.43 -13.59 5.18
CA GLU A 5 -1.70 -12.95 3.89
C GLU A 5 -1.77 -11.42 4.02
N LYS A 6 -1.63 -10.73 2.89
CA LYS A 6 -1.88 -9.29 2.83
C LYS A 6 -3.40 -9.01 2.74
N PRO A 7 -3.89 -7.93 3.37
CA PRO A 7 -3.24 -7.23 4.47
C PRO A 7 -3.27 -8.10 5.74
N PRO A 8 -2.30 -7.95 6.64
CA PRO A 8 -2.12 -8.86 7.79
C PRO A 8 -3.25 -8.81 8.82
N GLY A 9 -4.14 -7.82 8.72
CA GLY A 9 -5.26 -7.61 9.62
C GLY A 9 -5.93 -6.26 9.37
N LEU A 10 -7.14 -6.09 9.93
CA LEU A 10 -7.94 -4.88 9.74
C LEU A 10 -7.54 -3.72 10.66
N TYR A 11 -7.01 -4.03 11.84
CA TYR A 11 -6.74 -3.03 12.87
C TYR A 11 -5.30 -3.11 13.35
N ARG A 12 -4.61 -1.96 13.37
CA ARG A 12 -3.25 -1.82 13.88
C ARG A 12 -3.08 -2.41 15.28
N LYS A 13 -3.99 -2.12 16.21
CA LYS A 13 -3.94 -2.67 17.58
C LYS A 13 -4.01 -4.19 17.62
N GLY A 14 -4.78 -4.81 16.71
CA GLY A 14 -4.85 -6.27 16.60
C GLY A 14 -3.53 -6.87 16.14
N LEU A 15 -2.86 -6.21 15.18
CA LEU A 15 -1.54 -6.60 14.69
C LEU A 15 -0.46 -6.45 15.78
N GLU A 16 -0.49 -5.35 16.53
CA GLU A 16 0.42 -5.12 17.66
C GLU A 16 0.27 -6.22 18.72
N ALA A 17 -0.97 -6.54 19.11
CA ALA A 17 -1.24 -7.64 20.04
C ALA A 17 -0.74 -8.99 19.50
N LEU A 18 -0.94 -9.27 18.21
CA LEU A 18 -0.46 -10.51 17.59
C LEU A 18 1.08 -10.60 17.58
N ALA A 19 1.75 -9.47 17.31
CA ALA A 19 3.20 -9.38 17.38
C ALA A 19 3.72 -9.63 18.80
N ASP A 20 3.06 -9.09 19.82
CA ASP A 20 3.43 -9.33 21.23
C ASP A 20 3.25 -10.78 21.64
N VAL A 21 2.17 -11.43 21.19
CA VAL A 21 1.96 -12.86 21.39
C VAL A 21 3.06 -13.68 20.72
N ALA A 22 3.41 -13.36 19.48
CA ALA A 22 4.47 -14.05 18.75
C ALA A 22 5.83 -13.92 19.46
N ARG A 23 6.20 -12.71 19.89
CA ARG A 23 7.42 -12.43 20.67
C ARG A 23 7.46 -13.21 21.98
N SER A 24 6.38 -13.18 22.77
CA SER A 24 6.31 -13.87 24.08
C SER A 24 6.44 -15.39 23.95
N ARG A 25 6.12 -15.95 22.77
CA ARG A 25 6.19 -17.37 22.46
C ARG A 25 7.41 -17.76 21.62
N ASN A 26 8.32 -16.82 21.36
CA ASN A 26 9.46 -17.02 20.46
C ASN A 26 9.06 -17.60 19.08
N LEU A 27 7.97 -17.09 18.52
CA LEU A 27 7.46 -17.48 17.21
C LEU A 27 7.73 -16.38 16.18
N THR A 28 8.12 -16.78 14.98
CA THR A 28 8.15 -15.88 13.82
C THR A 28 6.72 -15.55 13.35
N LEU A 29 6.44 -14.28 13.20
CA LEU A 29 5.26 -13.73 12.53
C LEU A 29 5.73 -13.02 11.26
N PHE A 30 5.19 -13.41 10.10
CA PHE A 30 5.60 -12.88 8.81
C PHE A 30 4.38 -12.59 7.94
N THR A 31 4.38 -11.45 7.23
CA THR A 31 3.30 -11.05 6.32
C THR A 31 3.78 -11.20 4.88
N GLY A 32 3.04 -11.97 4.09
CA GLY A 32 3.32 -12.18 2.67
C GLY A 32 2.78 -11.05 1.80
N TYR A 33 3.57 -9.99 1.61
CA TYR A 33 3.31 -8.99 0.57
C TYR A 33 3.86 -9.47 -0.77
N HIS A 34 3.12 -10.31 -1.49
CA HIS A 34 3.63 -10.98 -2.69
C HIS A 34 4.16 -10.03 -3.78
N SER A 35 3.57 -8.84 -3.95
CA SER A 35 4.03 -7.87 -4.94
C SER A 35 5.45 -7.35 -4.66
N ALA A 36 5.88 -7.32 -3.39
CA ALA A 36 7.24 -6.98 -3.01
C ALA A 36 8.28 -8.04 -3.47
N PHE A 37 7.84 -9.24 -3.82
CA PHE A 37 8.69 -10.33 -4.31
C PHE A 37 8.62 -10.50 -5.83
N CYS A 38 8.17 -9.47 -6.57
CA CYS A 38 8.07 -9.55 -8.02
C CYS A 38 9.45 -9.80 -8.68
N PRO A 39 9.54 -10.52 -9.82
CA PRO A 39 10.82 -10.90 -10.43
C PRO A 39 11.77 -9.73 -10.74
N CYS A 40 11.24 -8.55 -11.06
CA CYS A 40 12.03 -7.36 -11.36
C CYS A 40 12.47 -6.56 -10.12
N MET A 41 12.17 -7.02 -8.90
CA MET A 41 12.42 -6.23 -7.67
C MET A 41 13.91 -5.86 -7.52
N ASN A 42 14.82 -6.80 -7.77
CA ASN A 42 16.25 -6.54 -7.65
C ASN A 42 16.75 -5.50 -8.67
N ASP A 43 16.19 -5.49 -9.89
CA ASP A 43 16.54 -4.51 -10.92
C ASP A 43 15.98 -3.13 -10.57
N MET A 44 14.74 -3.08 -10.06
CA MET A 44 14.15 -1.84 -9.56
C MET A 44 14.94 -1.26 -8.39
N LYS A 45 15.40 -2.08 -7.44
CA LYS A 45 16.25 -1.63 -6.33
C LYS A 45 17.55 -1.02 -6.81
N ARG A 46 18.26 -1.69 -7.73
CA ARG A 46 19.49 -1.16 -8.33
C ARG A 46 19.25 0.18 -9.02
N TRP A 47 18.16 0.29 -9.77
CA TRP A 47 17.80 1.54 -10.43
C TRP A 47 17.50 2.66 -9.43
N VAL A 48 16.72 2.39 -8.38
CA VAL A 48 16.43 3.36 -7.31
C VAL A 48 17.69 3.74 -6.52
N GLU A 49 18.67 2.85 -6.39
CA GLU A 49 19.96 3.18 -5.74
C GLU A 49 20.78 4.22 -6.52
N GLU A 50 20.71 4.17 -7.85
CA GLU A 50 21.44 5.06 -8.75
C GLU A 50 20.69 6.36 -9.05
N ASN A 51 19.40 6.44 -8.70
CA ASN A 51 18.51 7.54 -9.08
C ASN A 51 17.79 8.17 -7.88
N SER A 52 17.73 9.51 -7.85
CA SER A 52 16.92 10.22 -6.84
C SER A 52 15.45 10.28 -7.26
N ILE A 53 14.55 9.74 -6.44
CA ILE A 53 13.10 9.78 -6.70
C ILE A 53 12.53 11.08 -6.14
N SER A 54 11.97 11.92 -7.01
CA SER A 54 11.24 13.13 -6.63
C SER A 54 9.73 12.87 -6.52
N ASP A 55 9.19 12.08 -7.43
CA ASP A 55 7.75 11.88 -7.59
C ASP A 55 7.45 10.42 -7.93
N VAL A 56 6.33 9.93 -7.43
CA VAL A 56 5.82 8.59 -7.75
C VAL A 56 4.39 8.71 -8.23
N ASN A 57 4.11 8.11 -9.39
CA ASN A 57 2.75 7.97 -9.89
C ASN A 57 2.37 6.49 -9.90
N ILE A 58 1.32 6.14 -9.16
CA ILE A 58 0.74 4.80 -9.10
C ILE A 58 -0.54 4.81 -9.92
N GLU A 59 -0.58 3.95 -10.93
CA GLU A 59 -1.82 3.56 -11.59
C GLU A 59 -2.05 2.07 -11.36
N TRP A 60 -3.05 1.74 -10.54
CA TRP A 60 -3.37 0.36 -10.20
C TRP A 60 -4.85 0.05 -10.45
N LYS A 61 -5.15 -0.40 -11.67
CA LYS A 61 -6.51 -0.60 -12.15
C LYS A 61 -6.72 -2.05 -12.57
N GLU A 62 -7.78 -2.65 -12.04
CA GLU A 62 -8.08 -4.06 -12.23
C GLU A 62 -9.58 -4.28 -12.53
N SER A 63 -9.90 -5.43 -13.12
CA SER A 63 -11.28 -5.87 -13.28
C SER A 63 -11.64 -6.83 -12.15
N ALA A 64 -12.48 -6.38 -11.21
CA ALA A 64 -12.98 -7.24 -10.13
C ALA A 64 -13.79 -8.43 -10.68
N ALA A 65 -14.53 -8.23 -11.78
CA ALA A 65 -15.27 -9.32 -12.42
C ALA A 65 -14.34 -10.44 -12.95
N LYS A 66 -13.16 -10.07 -13.48
CA LYS A 66 -12.17 -11.02 -13.98
C LYS A 66 -11.37 -11.69 -12.87
N TRP A 67 -10.89 -10.90 -11.90
CA TRP A 67 -9.91 -11.36 -10.90
C TRP A 67 -10.53 -11.82 -9.58
N HIS A 68 -11.74 -11.35 -9.27
CA HIS A 68 -12.47 -11.67 -8.04
C HIS A 68 -13.89 -12.23 -8.31
N PRO A 69 -14.09 -13.18 -9.25
CA PRO A 69 -15.42 -13.67 -9.59
C PRO A 69 -16.10 -14.30 -8.38
N GLY A 70 -17.29 -13.80 -8.04
CA GLY A 70 -18.11 -14.32 -6.94
C GLY A 70 -17.63 -13.97 -5.53
N GLN A 71 -16.55 -13.18 -5.37
CA GLN A 71 -16.11 -12.72 -4.06
C GLN A 71 -16.98 -11.56 -3.59
N THR A 72 -17.86 -11.81 -2.62
CA THR A 72 -18.74 -10.76 -2.07
C THR A 72 -18.12 -9.99 -0.92
N TRP A 73 -17.18 -10.60 -0.20
CA TRP A 73 -16.54 -10.03 0.98
C TRP A 73 -15.85 -8.70 0.70
N ILE A 74 -15.31 -8.49 -0.51
CA ILE A 74 -14.66 -7.25 -0.93
C ILE A 74 -15.61 -6.04 -0.90
N MET A 75 -16.92 -6.29 -1.03
CA MET A 75 -17.98 -5.27 -1.06
C MET A 75 -18.51 -4.92 0.34
N GLU A 76 -18.15 -5.68 1.36
CA GLU A 76 -18.63 -5.49 2.73
C GLU A 76 -17.83 -4.40 3.47
N GLU A 77 -18.36 -3.89 4.59
CA GLU A 77 -17.74 -2.80 5.37
C GLU A 77 -16.29 -3.09 5.79
N THR A 78 -16.00 -4.36 6.10
CA THR A 78 -14.66 -4.82 6.49
C THR A 78 -13.84 -5.35 5.32
N GLY A 79 -14.40 -5.32 4.10
CA GLY A 79 -13.81 -5.90 2.89
C GLY A 79 -12.68 -5.09 2.28
N LEU A 80 -12.40 -3.90 2.82
CA LEU A 80 -11.41 -2.91 2.34
C LEU A 80 -11.73 -2.31 0.96
N GLY A 81 -12.51 -3.00 0.12
CA GLY A 81 -12.78 -2.58 -1.23
C GLY A 81 -11.49 -2.47 -2.05
N VAL A 82 -11.44 -1.50 -2.94
CA VAL A 82 -10.29 -1.21 -3.81
C VAL A 82 -8.99 -0.94 -3.04
N MET A 83 -9.04 -0.73 -1.72
CA MET A 83 -7.82 -0.63 -0.90
C MET A 83 -7.01 -1.93 -0.90
N ASP A 84 -7.63 -3.08 -1.17
CA ASP A 84 -6.92 -4.34 -1.39
C ASP A 84 -5.90 -4.24 -2.55
N CYS A 85 -6.27 -3.52 -3.63
CA CYS A 85 -5.36 -3.21 -4.73
C CYS A 85 -4.21 -2.31 -4.27
N LEU A 86 -4.50 -1.29 -3.46
CA LEU A 86 -3.53 -0.26 -3.09
C LEU A 86 -2.40 -0.79 -2.20
N PHE A 87 -2.63 -1.87 -1.44
CA PHE A 87 -1.57 -2.54 -0.68
C PHE A 87 -0.47 -3.12 -1.57
N ASN A 88 -0.78 -3.55 -2.79
CA ASN A 88 0.19 -4.14 -3.71
C ASN A 88 1.28 -3.13 -4.13
N PRO A 89 0.97 -1.97 -4.76
CA PRO A 89 1.99 -0.99 -5.10
C PRO A 89 2.66 -0.40 -3.86
N PHE A 90 1.94 -0.25 -2.74
CA PHE A 90 2.56 0.25 -1.51
C PHE A 90 3.61 -0.72 -0.96
N SER A 91 3.36 -2.03 -1.04
CA SER A 91 4.39 -3.00 -0.66
C SER A 91 5.63 -2.96 -1.56
N ILE A 92 5.46 -2.63 -2.85
CA ILE A 92 6.59 -2.41 -3.77
C ILE A 92 7.37 -1.16 -3.35
N LEU A 93 6.68 -0.05 -3.09
CA LEU A 93 7.33 1.19 -2.65
C LEU A 93 8.06 1.03 -1.32
N ASP A 94 7.48 0.29 -0.37
CA ASP A 94 8.09 -0.05 0.91
C ASP A 94 9.36 -0.87 0.71
N GLU A 95 9.31 -1.93 -0.12
CA GLU A 95 10.45 -2.78 -0.43
C GLU A 95 11.57 -2.04 -1.17
N LEU A 96 11.21 -1.03 -1.98
CA LEU A 96 12.16 -0.11 -2.62
C LEU A 96 12.71 0.97 -1.68
N GLY A 97 12.23 1.03 -0.43
CA GLY A 97 12.66 2.01 0.57
C GLY A 97 12.13 3.42 0.33
N ILE A 98 11.13 3.60 -0.53
CA ILE A 98 10.61 4.92 -0.93
C ILE A 98 9.98 5.67 0.26
N PHE A 99 9.38 4.94 1.21
CA PHE A 99 8.80 5.53 2.42
C PHE A 99 9.84 5.88 3.50
N THR A 100 11.12 5.53 3.30
CA THR A 100 12.18 5.67 4.30
C THR A 100 13.18 6.77 3.95
N ASP A 101 13.85 7.27 5.00
CA ASP A 101 14.76 8.41 4.96
C ASP A 101 15.94 8.22 3.98
N GLU A 102 16.47 6.99 3.88
CA GLU A 102 17.68 6.67 3.12
C GLU A 102 17.55 6.90 1.62
N LYS A 103 16.36 6.68 1.04
CA LYS A 103 16.10 6.83 -0.40
C LYS A 103 15.28 8.06 -0.74
N CYS A 104 14.68 8.69 0.26
CA CYS A 104 13.88 9.90 0.11
C CYS A 104 14.61 11.17 0.59
N ASN A 105 15.95 11.23 0.51
CA ASN A 105 16.75 12.45 0.76
C ASN A 105 16.30 13.25 2.01
N GLY A 106 16.36 12.68 3.22
CA GLY A 106 16.02 13.43 4.44
C GLY A 106 14.53 13.44 4.79
N CYS A 107 13.77 12.41 4.42
CA CYS A 107 12.34 12.32 4.68
C CYS A 107 12.04 11.60 5.98
N SER A 108 11.20 12.20 6.83
CA SER A 108 10.77 11.60 8.10
C SER A 108 9.50 10.76 7.99
N ALA A 109 8.64 11.04 7.01
CA ALA A 109 7.36 10.36 6.82
C ALA A 109 6.71 10.69 5.47
N VAL A 110 5.78 9.83 5.03
CA VAL A 110 4.83 10.12 3.96
C VAL A 110 3.44 10.33 4.56
N GLU A 111 2.78 11.42 4.19
CA GLU A 111 1.47 11.81 4.74
C GLU A 111 0.42 11.91 3.64
N LEU A 112 -0.73 11.27 3.86
CA LEU A 112 -1.91 11.44 3.02
C LEU A 112 -2.47 12.85 3.21
N VAL A 113 -2.49 13.67 2.15
CA VAL A 113 -2.99 15.04 2.21
C VAL A 113 -4.31 15.25 1.48
N ASN A 114 -4.65 14.35 0.56
CA ASN A 114 -5.91 14.41 -0.16
C ASN A 114 -6.31 13.00 -0.59
N SER A 115 -7.61 12.70 -0.52
CA SER A 115 -8.16 11.46 -1.05
C SER A 115 -9.59 11.66 -1.53
N LYS A 116 -9.93 11.08 -2.67
CA LYS A 116 -11.30 10.94 -3.17
C LYS A 116 -11.60 9.46 -3.34
N LEU A 117 -12.69 9.01 -2.75
CA LEU A 117 -13.14 7.61 -2.83
C LEU A 117 -14.49 7.55 -3.51
N TYR A 118 -14.66 6.58 -4.41
CA TYR A 118 -15.90 6.31 -5.09
C TYR A 118 -16.59 5.09 -4.48
N LEU A 119 -17.76 5.34 -3.88
CA LEU A 119 -18.59 4.33 -3.23
C LEU A 119 -19.86 4.12 -4.07
N PRO A 120 -20.01 2.98 -4.78
CA PRO A 120 -21.22 2.71 -5.53
C PRO A 120 -22.37 2.35 -4.58
N ARG A 121 -23.62 2.58 -5.00
CA ARG A 121 -24.82 2.42 -4.14
C ARG A 121 -24.96 1.03 -3.52
N ASN A 122 -24.47 0.01 -4.21
CA ASN A 122 -24.63 -1.40 -3.84
C ASN A 122 -23.41 -2.00 -3.12
N TRP A 123 -22.36 -1.21 -2.85
CA TRP A 123 -21.22 -1.66 -2.05
C TRP A 123 -21.16 -0.86 -0.76
N LYS A 124 -20.58 -1.49 0.27
CA LYS A 124 -20.26 -0.85 1.55
C LYS A 124 -18.77 -0.51 1.67
N SER A 125 -17.99 -0.75 0.61
CA SER A 125 -16.57 -0.43 0.50
C SER A 125 -16.29 0.29 -0.84
N PRO A 126 -15.26 1.16 -0.90
CA PRO A 126 -14.93 1.91 -2.12
C PRO A 126 -14.52 0.98 -3.27
N ILE A 127 -14.90 1.34 -4.49
CA ILE A 127 -14.52 0.58 -5.69
C ILE A 127 -13.44 1.30 -6.52
N ALA A 128 -13.24 2.59 -6.30
CA ALA A 128 -12.15 3.35 -6.89
C ALA A 128 -11.74 4.50 -5.98
N GLY A 129 -10.56 5.06 -6.22
CA GLY A 129 -10.12 6.26 -5.55
C GLY A 129 -8.90 6.90 -6.19
N SER A 130 -8.67 8.13 -5.78
CA SER A 130 -7.43 8.84 -6.04
C SER A 130 -6.91 9.47 -4.76
N SER A 131 -5.62 9.33 -4.52
CA SER A 131 -4.96 9.80 -3.30
C SER A 131 -3.68 10.54 -3.63
N THR A 132 -3.40 11.59 -2.85
CA THR A 132 -2.15 12.35 -2.92
C THR A 132 -1.47 12.29 -1.57
N PHE A 133 -0.21 11.88 -1.58
CA PHE A 133 0.65 11.86 -0.41
C PHE A 133 1.82 12.81 -0.61
N LEU A 134 2.21 13.51 0.45
CA LEU A 134 3.37 14.39 0.45
C LEU A 134 4.44 13.85 1.40
N PHE A 135 5.70 14.03 1.03
CA PHE A 135 6.84 13.67 1.87
C PHE A 135 7.10 14.79 2.88
N ARG A 136 7.29 14.43 4.15
CA ARG A 136 7.74 15.35 5.20
C ARG A 136 9.25 15.39 5.24
N ASP A 137 9.83 16.59 5.24
CA ASP A 137 11.26 16.74 5.47
C ASP A 137 11.63 16.43 6.93
N GLY A 138 12.92 16.32 7.22
CA GLY A 138 13.44 16.08 8.57
C GLY A 138 13.13 17.19 9.58
N SER A 139 12.66 18.36 9.13
CA SER A 139 12.18 19.45 10.00
C SER A 139 10.69 19.35 10.33
N GLY A 140 9.99 18.34 9.78
CA GLY A 140 8.54 18.13 9.92
C GLY A 140 7.70 18.97 8.97
N GLY A 141 8.33 19.77 8.10
CA GLY A 141 7.68 20.54 7.04
C GLY A 141 7.23 19.64 5.89
N VAL A 142 6.12 19.98 5.26
CA VAL A 142 5.61 19.23 4.09
C VAL A 142 6.31 19.75 2.84
N SER A 143 7.11 18.90 2.19
CA SER A 143 7.71 19.25 0.90
C SER A 143 6.66 19.15 -0.20
N ARG A 144 6.29 20.29 -0.79
CA ARG A 144 5.40 20.32 -1.98
C ARG A 144 6.10 19.90 -3.28
N LYS A 145 7.41 19.65 -3.24
CA LYS A 145 8.21 19.27 -4.41
C LYS A 145 8.29 17.76 -4.62
N ARG A 146 7.78 16.97 -3.67
CA ARG A 146 7.80 15.51 -3.73
C ARG A 146 6.46 14.96 -3.34
N GLN A 147 5.92 14.07 -4.16
CA GLN A 147 4.60 13.52 -3.93
C GLN A 147 4.47 12.09 -4.45
N ILE A 148 3.51 11.38 -3.88
CA ILE A 148 2.98 10.14 -4.43
C ILE A 148 1.55 10.44 -4.84
N ILE A 149 1.24 10.26 -6.11
CA ILE A 149 -0.13 10.29 -6.62
C ILE A 149 -0.51 8.86 -6.92
N ALA A 150 -1.67 8.44 -6.43
CA ALA A 150 -2.17 7.09 -6.63
C ALA A 150 -3.60 7.13 -7.17
N ASP A 151 -3.80 6.54 -8.35
CA ASP A 151 -5.10 6.30 -8.96
C ASP A 151 -5.34 4.79 -9.01
N TYR A 152 -6.43 4.35 -8.37
CA TYR A 152 -6.72 2.93 -8.20
C TYR A 152 -8.20 2.64 -8.41
N ALA A 153 -8.50 1.54 -9.10
CA ALA A 153 -9.88 1.18 -9.44
C ALA A 153 -10.10 -0.32 -9.62
N TRP A 154 -11.26 -0.78 -9.17
CA TRP A 154 -11.93 -1.98 -9.63
C TRP A 154 -13.05 -1.58 -10.60
N ASN A 155 -13.23 -2.36 -11.67
CA ASN A 155 -14.07 -2.08 -12.86
C ASN A 155 -13.37 -1.28 -13.97
N TYR A 156 -12.06 -1.41 -14.09
CA TYR A 156 -11.40 -0.99 -15.32
C TYR A 156 -11.57 -2.08 -16.38
N GLU A 157 -12.50 -1.84 -17.29
CA GLU A 157 -12.55 -2.50 -18.60
C GLU A 157 -11.68 -1.63 -19.52
N GLY A 158 -10.40 -1.98 -19.65
CA GLY A 158 -9.48 -1.31 -20.57
C GLY A 158 -9.90 -1.46 -22.03
#